data_AF-Q86V13-F1
#
_entry.id   AF-Q86V13-F1
#
_cell.length_a   1.000
_cell.length_b   1.000
_cell.length_c   1.000
_cell.angle_alpha   90.00
_cell.angle_beta   90.00
_cell.angle_gamma   90.00
#
_symmetry.space_group_name_H-M   'P 1'
#
loop_
_entity.id
_entity.type
_entity.pdbx_description
1 polymer ?
#
loop_
_entity_poly.entity_id
_entity_poly.type
_entity_poly.pdbx_seq_one_letter_code
_entity_poly.pdbx_strand_id
1 'polypeptide(L)'
;SPDAGTASSQREPRRCRAGEAPSLPACAPMLRVLCLLRPWRPLRARGCASDGAAGGSEIQVRALAGPDQGITEILMNRPSARNALGNVFVSELLETLAQLREDRQVRVLLFRSGVKGVFCAGADLKEREQMSEAEVGVFVQRLRGLMNDIAAFPAPTIAAMDGFALGGGLELALACDLRVAGTGPGLGAGGGARESGVSETG
;
A
#
# COMPACT_ATOMS: atom_id res chain seq x y z
N SER A 1 39.20 62.80 -6.73
CA SER A 1 37.92 62.10 -6.89
C SER A 1 37.65 61.87 -8.35
N PRO A 2 37.92 60.65 -8.83
CA PRO A 2 36.82 59.78 -9.25
C PRO A 2 37.04 58.33 -8.82
N ASP A 3 35.98 57.68 -8.33
CA ASP A 3 35.91 56.23 -8.13
C ASP A 3 34.81 55.66 -9.04
N ALA A 4 35.22 54.86 -10.03
CA ALA A 4 34.35 53.92 -10.73
C ALA A 4 35.26 52.82 -11.30
N GLY A 5 35.32 51.69 -10.61
CA GLY A 5 36.08 50.50 -10.99
C GLY A 5 35.37 49.25 -10.52
N THR A 6 34.62 48.65 -11.44
CA THR A 6 33.83 47.41 -11.34
C THR A 6 34.72 46.20 -11.02
N ALA A 7 34.37 45.42 -9.99
CA ALA A 7 34.99 44.12 -9.71
C ALA A 7 33.94 43.00 -9.71
N SER A 8 33.87 42.29 -10.84
CA SER A 8 33.13 41.04 -10.99
C SER A 8 33.91 39.89 -10.33
N SER A 9 33.43 39.40 -9.19
CA SER A 9 33.98 38.22 -8.51
C SER A 9 33.43 36.94 -9.14
N GLN A 10 34.25 36.31 -10.00
CA GLN A 10 34.02 34.95 -10.48
C GLN A 10 34.44 33.96 -9.37
N ARG A 11 33.49 33.17 -8.85
CA ARG A 11 33.78 32.06 -7.92
C ARG A 11 34.01 30.78 -8.71
N GLU A 12 35.21 30.23 -8.61
CA GLU A 12 35.56 28.91 -9.14
C GLU A 12 34.80 27.77 -8.41
N PRO A 13 34.47 26.67 -9.11
CA PRO A 13 33.83 25.50 -8.52
C PRO A 13 34.82 24.66 -7.70
N ARG A 14 34.44 24.35 -6.45
CA ARG A 14 35.23 23.47 -5.57
C ARG A 14 35.22 22.03 -6.08
N ARG A 15 36.42 21.54 -6.40
CA ARG A 15 36.71 20.15 -6.79
C ARG A 15 36.48 19.21 -5.61
N CYS A 16 35.56 18.26 -5.73
CA CYS A 16 35.38 17.17 -4.77
C CYS A 16 36.59 16.22 -4.84
N ARG A 17 37.34 16.08 -3.74
CA ARG A 17 38.37 15.04 -3.61
C ARG A 17 37.67 13.71 -3.30
N ALA A 18 37.95 12.68 -4.10
CA ALA A 18 37.61 11.31 -3.77
C ALA A 18 38.37 10.89 -2.51
N GLY A 19 37.64 10.51 -1.46
CA GLY A 19 38.19 9.91 -0.26
C GLY A 19 38.19 8.39 -0.38
N GLU A 20 39.35 7.78 -0.14
CA GLU A 20 39.58 6.35 -0.13
C GLU A 20 38.90 5.70 1.08
N ALA A 21 38.18 4.60 0.87
CA ALA A 21 37.48 3.86 1.91
C ALA A 21 38.41 2.83 2.59
N PRO A 22 38.48 2.74 3.93
CA PRO A 22 39.22 1.69 4.59
C PRO A 22 38.41 0.37 4.64
N SER A 23 39.08 -0.72 4.25
CA SER A 23 38.60 -2.10 4.31
C SER A 23 38.46 -2.61 5.76
N LEU A 24 37.34 -3.24 6.10
CA LEU A 24 37.15 -3.99 7.35
C LEU A 24 37.08 -5.50 7.08
N PRO A 25 37.61 -6.35 7.98
CA PRO A 25 37.84 -7.76 7.72
C PRO A 25 36.62 -8.66 8.00
N ALA A 26 36.60 -9.79 7.31
CA ALA A 26 35.68 -10.90 7.50
C ALA A 26 35.92 -11.62 8.84
N CYS A 27 34.83 -12.01 9.50
CA CYS A 27 34.82 -13.07 10.52
C CYS A 27 33.52 -13.87 10.38
N ALA A 28 33.67 -15.20 10.30
CA ALA A 28 32.63 -16.18 10.02
C ALA A 28 32.10 -16.85 11.34
N PRO A 29 31.49 -18.05 11.34
CA PRO A 29 30.07 -18.26 11.72
C PRO A 29 29.88 -19.12 12.98
N MET A 30 28.69 -19.13 13.61
CA MET A 30 28.19 -20.34 14.31
C MET A 30 26.71 -20.32 14.74
N LEU A 31 26.03 -21.41 14.35
CA LEU A 31 25.13 -22.27 15.12
C LEU A 31 23.70 -21.84 15.53
N ARG A 32 22.75 -22.36 14.75
CA ARG A 32 21.55 -23.14 15.14
C ARG A 32 21.15 -23.14 16.62
N VAL A 33 19.90 -22.73 16.88
CA VAL A 33 19.05 -23.42 17.87
C VAL A 33 17.67 -23.71 17.27
N LEU A 34 17.38 -25.01 17.23
CA LEU A 34 16.10 -25.65 16.97
C LEU A 34 15.04 -25.13 17.95
N CYS A 35 13.86 -24.72 17.49
CA CYS A 35 12.70 -24.56 18.38
C CYS A 35 11.43 -25.17 17.76
N LEU A 36 11.33 -26.48 18.00
CA LEU A 36 10.14 -27.21 18.40
C LEU A 36 8.87 -27.04 17.56
N LEU A 37 8.67 -28.03 16.69
CA LEU A 37 7.40 -28.57 16.26
C LEU A 37 6.43 -28.67 17.46
N ARG A 38 5.40 -27.83 17.48
CA ARG A 38 4.19 -28.08 18.28
C ARG A 38 3.10 -28.63 17.37
N PRO A 39 2.43 -29.74 17.74
CA PRO A 39 1.33 -30.25 16.96
C PRO A 39 0.17 -29.25 16.96
N TRP A 40 -0.33 -29.02 15.76
CA TRP A 40 -1.49 -28.21 15.44
C TRP A 40 -2.70 -28.71 16.24
N ARG A 41 -3.36 -27.81 16.97
CA ARG A 41 -4.74 -28.01 17.44
C ARG A 41 -5.63 -27.12 16.57
N PRO A 42 -6.66 -27.67 15.90
CA PRO A 42 -7.57 -26.85 15.11
C PRO A 42 -8.38 -25.98 16.07
N LEU A 43 -8.13 -24.67 16.08
CA LEU A 43 -9.10 -23.71 16.59
C LEU A 43 -10.26 -23.73 15.61
N ARG A 44 -11.41 -24.24 16.07
CA ARG A 44 -12.69 -24.13 15.36
C ARG A 44 -12.89 -22.68 14.95
N ALA A 45 -12.97 -22.43 13.66
CA ALA A 45 -13.59 -21.24 13.12
C ALA A 45 -15.00 -21.14 13.71
N ARG A 46 -15.22 -20.19 14.64
CA ARG A 46 -16.56 -19.70 14.91
C ARG A 46 -16.88 -18.77 13.75
N GLY A 47 -17.48 -19.34 12.71
CA GLY A 47 -18.29 -18.57 11.78
C GLY A 47 -19.46 -18.00 12.57
N CYS A 48 -19.45 -16.70 12.79
CA CYS A 48 -20.67 -15.97 13.10
C CYS A 48 -21.32 -15.67 11.75
N ALA A 49 -22.22 -16.55 11.33
CA ALA A 49 -23.20 -16.22 10.32
C ALA A 49 -24.19 -15.23 10.96
N SER A 50 -24.01 -13.95 10.69
CA SER A 50 -25.05 -12.95 10.86
C SER A 50 -25.79 -12.83 9.53
N ASP A 51 -26.92 -13.52 9.42
CA ASP A 51 -27.93 -13.23 8.40
C ASP A 51 -28.53 -11.85 8.68
N GLY A 52 -28.26 -10.88 7.80
CA GLY A 52 -28.84 -9.54 7.94
C GLY A 52 -28.19 -8.44 7.10
N ALA A 53 -28.15 -8.60 5.78
CA ALA A 53 -28.24 -7.58 4.71
C ALA A 53 -27.41 -8.03 3.50
N ALA A 54 -28.06 -8.16 2.33
CA ALA A 54 -27.38 -8.42 1.06
C ALA A 54 -26.61 -7.17 0.61
N GLY A 55 -25.41 -7.00 1.16
CA GLY A 55 -24.38 -6.06 0.76
C GLY A 55 -23.05 -6.61 1.28
N GLY A 56 -22.29 -7.30 0.42
CA GLY A 56 -21.02 -7.91 0.84
C GLY A 56 -20.02 -6.84 1.28
N SER A 57 -19.26 -7.12 2.33
CA SER A 57 -18.13 -6.29 2.80
C SER A 57 -17.24 -5.87 1.63
N GLU A 58 -16.96 -4.57 1.52
CA GLU A 58 -16.13 -4.01 0.44
C GLU A 58 -14.66 -4.40 0.64
N ILE A 59 -14.27 -4.66 1.89
CA ILE A 59 -12.98 -5.19 2.32
C ILE A 59 -13.10 -6.66 2.74
N GLN A 60 -12.23 -7.51 2.20
CA GLN A 60 -12.13 -8.92 2.57
C GLN A 60 -10.73 -9.26 3.05
N VAL A 61 -10.63 -10.09 4.09
CA VAL A 61 -9.34 -10.51 4.67
C VAL A 61 -9.14 -12.00 4.43
N ARG A 62 -7.96 -12.38 3.92
CA ARG A 62 -7.58 -13.78 3.71
C ARG A 62 -6.17 -14.05 4.22
N ALA A 63 -6.05 -14.89 5.24
CA ALA A 63 -4.77 -15.46 5.63
C ALA A 63 -4.37 -16.59 4.67
N LEU A 64 -3.15 -16.55 4.15
CA LEU A 64 -2.62 -17.61 3.25
C LEU A 64 -2.12 -18.81 4.05
N ALA A 65 -2.12 -19.97 3.40
CA ALA A 65 -1.77 -21.26 4.02
C ALA A 65 -0.57 -21.92 3.33
N GLY A 66 -0.02 -22.96 3.97
CA GLY A 66 1.09 -23.73 3.43
C GLY A 66 2.40 -22.93 3.40
N PRO A 67 3.13 -22.88 2.27
CA PRO A 67 4.42 -22.18 2.20
C PRO A 67 4.30 -20.66 2.45
N ASP A 68 3.12 -20.09 2.19
CA ASP A 68 2.82 -18.66 2.34
C ASP A 68 2.26 -18.30 3.72
N GLN A 69 2.35 -19.22 4.70
CA GLN A 69 1.85 -18.99 6.04
C GLN A 69 2.46 -17.73 6.68
N GLY A 70 1.58 -16.90 7.24
CA GLY A 70 1.91 -15.62 7.85
C GLY A 70 1.77 -14.43 6.90
N ILE A 71 1.41 -14.65 5.63
CA ILE A 71 0.96 -13.58 4.74
C ILE A 71 -0.55 -13.43 4.90
N THR A 72 -1.00 -12.21 5.18
CA THR A 72 -2.42 -11.85 5.22
C THR A 72 -2.72 -10.87 4.10
N GLU A 73 -3.76 -11.15 3.35
CA GLU A 73 -4.23 -10.35 2.22
C GLU A 73 -5.45 -9.53 2.61
N ILE A 74 -5.39 -8.23 2.37
CA ILE A 74 -6.53 -7.32 2.30
C ILE A 74 -6.92 -7.19 0.83
N LEU A 75 -8.06 -7.77 0.48
CA LEU A 75 -8.67 -7.68 -0.84
C LEU A 75 -9.70 -6.54 -0.84
N MET A 76 -9.38 -5.50 -1.60
CA MET A 76 -10.26 -4.36 -1.87
C MET A 76 -11.20 -4.67 -3.03
N ASN A 77 -12.50 -4.74 -2.78
CA ASN A 77 -13.48 -5.16 -3.78
C ASN A 77 -14.77 -4.34 -3.75
N ARG A 78 -14.69 -3.11 -4.25
CA ARG A 78 -15.80 -2.18 -4.51
C ARG A 78 -15.86 -1.82 -6.01
N PRO A 79 -16.27 -2.76 -6.89
CA PRO A 79 -16.22 -2.56 -8.34
C PRO A 79 -17.10 -1.40 -8.84
N SER A 80 -18.27 -1.18 -8.20
CA SER A 80 -19.22 -0.10 -8.55
C SER A 80 -18.60 1.31 -8.48
N ALA A 81 -17.59 1.48 -7.64
CA ALA A 81 -16.89 2.75 -7.44
C ALA A 81 -15.38 2.63 -7.68
N ARG A 82 -14.91 1.57 -8.35
CA ARG A 82 -13.49 1.36 -8.67
C ARG A 82 -12.56 1.47 -7.45
N ASN A 83 -13.00 0.91 -6.31
CA ASN A 83 -12.34 1.03 -5.01
C ASN A 83 -12.04 2.48 -4.60
N ALA A 84 -12.93 3.43 -4.91
CA ALA A 84 -12.82 4.77 -4.36
C ALA A 84 -12.95 4.72 -2.83
N LEU A 85 -12.09 5.48 -2.16
CA LEU A 85 -12.05 5.68 -0.71
C LEU A 85 -13.24 6.55 -0.31
N GLY A 86 -14.38 5.88 -0.09
CA GLY A 86 -15.59 6.44 0.52
C GLY A 86 -15.62 6.17 2.02
N ASN A 87 -16.67 6.65 2.69
CA ASN A 87 -16.81 6.59 4.13
C ASN A 87 -16.87 5.15 4.68
N VAL A 88 -17.64 4.27 4.02
CA VAL A 88 -17.76 2.85 4.40
C VAL A 88 -16.42 2.15 4.21
N PHE A 89 -15.86 2.23 3.01
CA PHE A 89 -14.58 1.63 2.64
C PHE A 89 -13.43 2.01 3.60
N VAL A 90 -13.31 3.30 3.95
CA VAL A 90 -12.30 3.79 4.89
C VAL A 90 -12.54 3.26 6.30
N SER A 91 -13.81 3.15 6.73
CA SER A 91 -14.15 2.60 8.04
C SER A 91 -13.78 1.12 8.15
N GLU A 92 -14.13 0.32 7.13
CA GLU A 92 -13.79 -1.11 7.06
C GLU A 92 -12.27 -1.34 7.04
N LEU A 93 -11.51 -0.52 6.31
CA LEU A 93 -10.05 -0.61 6.32
C LEU A 93 -9.45 -0.30 7.68
N LEU A 94 -9.90 0.77 8.35
CA LEU A 94 -9.43 1.14 9.69
C LEU A 94 -9.71 0.04 10.71
N GLU A 95 -10.92 -0.52 10.69
CA GLU A 95 -11.30 -1.63 11.56
C GLU A 95 -10.45 -2.87 11.27
N THR A 96 -10.29 -3.22 10.00
CA THR A 96 -9.45 -4.35 9.57
C THR A 96 -8.01 -4.19 10.05
N LEU A 97 -7.42 -3.00 9.90
CA LEU A 97 -6.06 -2.71 10.36
C LEU A 97 -5.93 -2.82 11.88
N ALA A 98 -6.92 -2.31 12.63
CA ALA A 98 -6.94 -2.42 14.07
C ALA A 98 -6.96 -3.89 14.53
N GLN A 99 -7.80 -4.73 13.91
CA GLN A 99 -7.86 -6.15 14.21
C GLN A 99 -6.55 -6.88 13.86
N LEU A 100 -5.99 -6.61 12.68
CA LEU A 100 -4.77 -7.29 12.21
C LEU A 100 -3.50 -6.86 12.97
N ARG A 101 -3.49 -5.67 13.57
CA ARG A 101 -2.38 -5.23 14.44
C ARG A 101 -2.23 -6.10 15.67
N GLU A 102 -3.31 -6.66 16.18
CA GLU A 102 -3.29 -7.52 17.37
C GLU A 102 -2.96 -8.99 17.03
N ASP A 103 -3.05 -9.36 15.75
CA ASP A 103 -2.79 -10.72 15.29
C ASP A 103 -1.29 -11.00 15.08
N ARG A 104 -0.71 -11.74 16.02
CA ARG A 104 0.69 -12.19 15.98
C ARG A 104 1.01 -13.20 14.89
N GLN A 105 0.01 -13.72 14.16
CA GLN A 105 0.24 -14.58 13.00
C GLN A 105 0.60 -13.79 11.75
N VAL A 106 0.26 -12.49 11.68
CA VAL A 106 0.57 -11.64 10.52
C VAL A 106 2.05 -11.32 10.52
N ARG A 107 2.77 -11.82 9.51
CA ARG A 107 4.18 -11.52 9.24
C ARG A 107 4.37 -10.60 8.05
N VAL A 108 3.40 -10.56 7.13
CA VAL A 108 3.34 -9.63 5.99
C VAL A 108 1.87 -9.30 5.73
N LEU A 109 1.58 -8.02 5.47
CA LEU A 109 0.26 -7.55 5.06
C LEU A 109 0.28 -7.13 3.58
N LEU A 110 -0.59 -7.72 2.77
CA LEU A 110 -0.69 -7.47 1.34
C LEU A 110 -1.99 -6.75 1.00
N PHE A 111 -1.91 -5.55 0.45
CA PHE A 111 -3.04 -4.85 -0.15
C PHE A 111 -3.13 -5.20 -1.62
N ARG A 112 -4.31 -5.64 -2.06
CA ARG A 112 -4.59 -5.87 -3.47
C ARG A 112 -6.04 -5.59 -3.83
N SER A 113 -6.25 -5.41 -5.13
CA SER A 113 -7.58 -5.17 -5.68
C SER A 113 -8.20 -6.46 -6.22
N GLY A 114 -9.50 -6.64 -5.98
CA GLY A 114 -10.36 -7.59 -6.70
C GLY A 114 -10.97 -7.01 -7.98
N VAL A 115 -10.77 -5.71 -8.25
CA VAL A 115 -11.32 -4.99 -9.40
C VAL A 115 -10.29 -4.95 -10.52
N LYS A 116 -10.63 -5.55 -11.68
CA LYS A 116 -9.73 -5.63 -12.84
C LYS A 116 -9.30 -4.24 -13.31
N GLY A 117 -7.99 -4.05 -13.46
CA GLY A 117 -7.39 -2.83 -14.02
C GLY A 117 -7.43 -1.60 -13.11
N VAL A 118 -7.93 -1.73 -11.87
CA VAL A 118 -7.92 -0.63 -10.90
C VAL A 118 -7.43 -1.15 -9.57
N PHE A 119 -6.40 -0.52 -9.01
CA PHE A 119 -6.03 -0.70 -7.61
C PHE A 119 -6.97 0.10 -6.71
N CYS A 120 -6.96 1.43 -6.84
CA CYS A 120 -7.81 2.35 -6.09
C CYS A 120 -7.93 3.70 -6.83
N ALA A 121 -9.16 4.16 -7.06
CA ALA A 121 -9.44 5.39 -7.78
C ALA A 121 -9.19 6.70 -6.98
N GLY A 122 -8.84 6.59 -5.69
CA GLY A 122 -8.66 7.74 -4.80
C GLY A 122 -9.93 8.11 -4.04
N ALA A 123 -10.08 9.38 -3.67
CA ALA A 123 -11.25 9.82 -2.91
C ALA A 123 -12.55 9.62 -3.70
N ASP A 124 -13.63 9.21 -3.02
CA ASP A 124 -14.95 9.10 -3.64
C ASP A 124 -15.54 10.48 -3.91
N LEU A 125 -15.53 10.88 -5.19
CA LEU A 125 -16.03 12.18 -5.61
C LEU A 125 -17.55 12.32 -5.44
N LYS A 126 -18.31 11.22 -5.55
CA LYS A 126 -19.77 11.25 -5.38
C LYS A 126 -20.15 11.53 -3.94
N GLU A 127 -19.46 10.90 -3.00
CA GLU A 127 -19.65 11.20 -1.58
C GLU A 127 -19.17 12.61 -1.25
N ARG A 128 -18.04 13.04 -1.84
CA ARG A 128 -17.47 14.37 -1.60
C ARG A 128 -18.36 15.51 -2.10
N GLU A 129 -19.10 15.32 -3.19
CA GLU A 129 -20.08 16.29 -3.68
C GLU A 129 -21.25 16.52 -2.71
N GLN A 130 -21.51 15.56 -1.81
CA GLN A 130 -22.62 15.61 -0.85
C GLN A 130 -22.20 16.13 0.54
N MET A 131 -20.89 16.30 0.77
CA MET A 131 -20.36 16.75 2.07
C MET A 131 -20.33 18.28 2.18
N SER A 132 -20.68 18.78 3.37
CA SER A 132 -20.36 20.15 3.78
C SER A 132 -18.86 20.35 4.00
N GLU A 133 -18.39 21.61 4.03
CA GLU A 133 -16.97 21.90 4.26
C GLU A 133 -16.44 21.32 5.59
N ALA A 134 -17.26 21.33 6.64
CA ALA A 134 -16.90 20.76 7.93
C ALA A 134 -16.71 19.24 7.84
N GLU A 135 -17.60 18.54 7.14
CA GLU A 135 -17.53 17.09 6.93
C GLU A 135 -16.33 16.71 6.05
N VAL A 136 -16.01 17.51 5.02
CA VAL A 136 -14.81 17.31 4.20
C VAL A 136 -13.55 17.36 5.06
N GLY A 137 -13.45 18.32 5.97
CA GLY A 137 -12.33 18.43 6.90
C GLY A 137 -12.15 17.17 7.74
N VAL A 138 -13.23 16.68 8.36
CA VAL A 138 -13.22 15.45 9.15
C VAL A 138 -12.84 14.24 8.29
N PHE A 139 -13.40 14.12 7.09
CA PHE A 139 -13.13 13.00 6.19
C PHE A 139 -11.65 12.95 5.74
N VAL A 140 -11.07 14.10 5.38
CA VAL A 140 -9.64 14.19 5.03
C VAL A 140 -8.75 13.80 6.20
N GLN A 141 -9.10 14.18 7.44
CA GLN A 141 -8.34 13.74 8.61
C GLN A 141 -8.42 12.23 8.83
N ARG A 142 -9.58 11.62 8.56
CA ARG A 142 -9.73 10.15 8.63
C ARG A 142 -8.90 9.44 7.56
N LEU A 143 -8.86 9.96 6.33
CA LEU A 143 -7.97 9.44 5.29
C LEU A 143 -6.49 9.51 5.69
N ARG A 144 -6.06 10.64 6.26
CA ARG A 144 -4.69 10.77 6.80
C ARG A 144 -4.42 9.79 7.93
N GLY A 145 -5.37 9.61 8.84
CA GLY A 145 -5.30 8.60 9.90
C GLY A 145 -5.11 7.19 9.34
N LEU A 146 -5.89 6.81 8.32
CA LEU A 146 -5.73 5.54 7.62
C LEU A 146 -4.34 5.37 7.02
N MET A 147 -3.80 6.37 6.31
CA MET A 147 -2.45 6.28 5.73
C MET A 147 -1.38 6.15 6.81
N ASN A 148 -1.49 6.92 7.90
CA ASN A 148 -0.59 6.80 9.04
C ASN A 148 -0.68 5.42 9.67
N ASP A 149 -1.87 4.82 9.72
CA ASP A 149 -2.06 3.51 10.30
C ASP A 149 -1.41 2.40 9.48
N ILE A 150 -1.50 2.50 8.15
CA ILE A 150 -0.80 1.61 7.22
C ILE A 150 0.72 1.77 7.39
N ALA A 151 1.22 3.01 7.39
CA ALA A 151 2.65 3.30 7.50
C ALA A 151 3.25 2.89 8.85
N ALA A 152 2.44 2.87 9.92
CA ALA A 152 2.85 2.43 11.26
C ALA A 152 2.47 0.98 11.56
N PHE A 153 2.07 0.19 10.56
CA PHE A 153 1.69 -1.21 10.79
C PHE A 153 2.90 -2.04 11.26
N PRO A 154 2.75 -2.94 12.26
CA PRO A 154 3.87 -3.60 12.94
C PRO A 154 4.60 -4.66 12.11
N ALA A 155 4.06 -5.04 10.95
CA ALA A 155 4.66 -5.98 10.01
C ALA A 155 4.83 -5.33 8.63
N PRO A 156 5.76 -5.82 7.78
CA PRO A 156 5.92 -5.30 6.42
C PRO A 156 4.61 -5.29 5.61
N THR A 157 4.35 -4.15 4.98
CA THR A 157 3.17 -3.89 4.16
C THR A 157 3.54 -3.80 2.68
N ILE A 158 2.73 -4.42 1.81
CA ILE A 158 2.98 -4.47 0.37
C ILE A 158 1.72 -4.03 -0.37
N ALA A 159 1.84 -3.04 -1.26
CA ALA A 159 0.81 -2.72 -2.24
C ALA A 159 1.08 -3.47 -3.55
N ALA A 160 0.24 -4.47 -3.86
CA ALA A 160 0.24 -5.16 -5.14
C ALA A 160 -0.78 -4.51 -6.09
N MET A 161 -0.26 -3.68 -7.00
CA MET A 161 -1.04 -2.84 -7.90
C MET A 161 -1.06 -3.45 -9.30
N ASP A 162 -2.17 -4.09 -9.66
CA ASP A 162 -2.45 -4.58 -11.01
C ASP A 162 -3.51 -3.69 -11.69
N GLY A 163 -3.25 -2.38 -11.71
CA GLY A 163 -4.19 -1.39 -12.19
C GLY A 163 -3.90 0.04 -11.75
N PHE A 164 -4.80 0.96 -12.12
CA PHE A 164 -4.67 2.38 -11.77
C PHE A 164 -4.72 2.62 -10.26
N ALA A 165 -3.77 3.40 -9.75
CA ALA A 165 -3.75 3.97 -8.41
C ALA A 165 -3.70 5.50 -8.52
N LEU A 166 -4.79 6.19 -8.16
CA LEU A 166 -4.93 7.63 -8.37
C LEU A 166 -5.17 8.36 -7.04
N GLY A 167 -4.61 9.57 -6.89
CA GLY A 167 -4.83 10.42 -5.71
C GLY A 167 -4.63 9.65 -4.39
N GLY A 168 -5.69 9.58 -3.56
CA GLY A 168 -5.68 8.82 -2.32
C GLY A 168 -5.34 7.33 -2.45
N GLY A 169 -5.59 6.72 -3.62
CA GLY A 169 -5.19 5.34 -3.89
C GLY A 169 -3.68 5.18 -4.09
N LEU A 170 -3.03 6.20 -4.65
CA LEU A 170 -1.56 6.26 -4.70
C LEU A 170 -0.99 6.58 -3.32
N GLU A 171 -1.63 7.46 -2.54
CA GLU A 171 -1.24 7.71 -1.14
C GLU A 171 -1.31 6.44 -0.28
N LEU A 172 -2.34 5.59 -0.48
CA LEU A 172 -2.45 4.28 0.16
C LEU A 172 -1.26 3.38 -0.20
N ALA A 173 -0.88 3.34 -1.48
CA ALA A 173 0.28 2.57 -1.92
C ALA A 173 1.60 3.15 -1.40
N LEU A 174 1.70 4.48 -1.26
CA LEU A 174 2.87 5.16 -0.72
C LEU A 174 3.03 4.94 0.79
N ALA A 175 1.92 4.76 1.51
CA ALA A 175 1.94 4.40 2.92
C ALA A 175 2.47 2.98 3.16
N CYS A 176 2.44 2.10 2.15
CA CYS A 176 3.03 0.76 2.25
C CYS A 176 4.56 0.79 2.15
N ASP A 177 5.23 -0.16 2.80
CA ASP A 177 6.69 -0.30 2.75
C ASP A 177 7.18 -0.60 1.34
N LEU A 178 6.52 -1.55 0.67
CA LEU A 178 6.86 -1.98 -0.69
C LEU A 178 5.67 -1.80 -1.64
N ARG A 179 6.01 -1.50 -2.89
CA ARG A 179 5.06 -1.36 -3.99
C ARG A 179 5.50 -2.26 -5.13
N VAL A 180 4.59 -3.11 -5.59
CA VAL A 180 4.79 -3.94 -6.79
C VAL A 180 3.71 -3.57 -7.78
N ALA A 181 4.12 -3.26 -9.00
CA ALA A 181 3.22 -2.86 -10.06
C ALA A 181 3.30 -3.84 -11.22
N GLY A 182 2.14 -4.29 -11.69
CA GLY A 182 2.04 -4.98 -12.97
C GLY A 182 2.42 -4.05 -14.12
N THR A 183 2.84 -4.61 -15.25
CA THR A 183 3.11 -3.86 -16.49
C THR A 183 1.85 -3.35 -17.21
N GLY A 184 0.68 -3.49 -16.57
CA GLY A 184 -0.58 -2.94 -17.05
C GLY A 184 -0.58 -1.40 -17.06
N PRO A 185 -1.56 -0.75 -17.72
CA PRO A 185 -1.52 0.67 -18.08
C PRO A 185 -1.58 1.68 -16.90
N GLY A 186 -1.39 1.25 -15.65
CA GLY A 186 -1.79 1.98 -14.46
C GLY A 186 -0.70 2.57 -13.57
N LEU A 187 0.59 2.35 -13.84
CA LEU A 187 1.70 2.97 -13.11
C LEU A 187 2.61 3.77 -14.06
N GLY A 188 2.12 4.91 -14.51
CA GLY A 188 2.92 5.84 -15.30
C GLY A 188 2.09 7.03 -15.74
N ALA A 189 2.52 8.22 -15.38
CA ALA A 189 2.02 9.43 -16.01
C ALA A 189 2.23 9.30 -17.54
N GLY A 190 1.13 9.28 -18.30
CA GLY A 190 1.09 9.44 -19.74
C GLY A 190 1.68 8.28 -20.57
N GLY A 191 0.81 7.57 -21.30
CA GLY A 191 1.24 6.81 -22.48
C GLY A 191 0.45 5.53 -22.74
N GLY A 192 -0.52 5.64 -23.65
CA GLY A 192 -0.89 4.56 -24.59
C GLY A 192 -1.53 3.32 -23.98
N ALA A 193 -2.88 3.30 -23.98
CA ALA A 193 -3.62 2.05 -24.03
C ALA A 193 -3.13 1.22 -25.24
N ARG A 194 -2.54 0.06 -24.98
CA ARG A 194 -2.42 -1.00 -26.01
C ARG A 194 -3.46 -2.05 -25.68
N GLU A 195 -4.51 -2.09 -26.50
CA GLU A 195 -5.41 -3.23 -26.61
C GLU A 195 -4.59 -4.48 -26.96
N SER A 196 -4.58 -5.46 -26.07
CA SER A 196 -4.12 -6.80 -26.41
C SER A 196 -5.24 -7.53 -27.13
N GLY A 197 -5.27 -7.40 -28.46
CA GLY A 197 -5.96 -8.35 -29.31
C GLY A 197 -5.23 -9.70 -29.23
N VAL A 198 -5.89 -10.71 -28.68
CA VAL A 198 -5.50 -12.11 -28.89
C VAL A 198 -6.42 -12.63 -29.98
N SER A 199 -5.87 -12.73 -31.19
CA SER A 199 -6.43 -13.51 -32.28
C SER A 199 -6.20 -14.99 -32.00
N GLU A 200 -7.25 -15.70 -31.59
CA GLU A 200 -7.36 -17.14 -31.79
C GLU A 200 -8.51 -17.38 -32.76
N THR A 201 -8.19 -17.91 -33.94
CA THR A 201 -9.13 -18.76 -34.68
C THR A 201 -8.35 -19.67 -35.62
N GLY A 202 -8.44 -20.98 -35.34
CA GLY A 202 -8.65 -22.08 -36.29
C GLY A 202 -7.66 -22.25 -37.43
#